data_AF-A0A418VEM3-F1
#
_entry.id   AF-A0A418VEM3-F1
#
_cell.length_a   1.000
_cell.length_b   1.000
_cell.length_c   1.000
_cell.angle_alpha   90.00
_cell.angle_beta   90.00
_cell.angle_gamma   90.00
#
_symmetry.space_group_name_H-M   'P 1'
#
loop_
_entity.id
_entity.type
_entity.pdbx_description
1 polymer ?
#
loop_
_entity_poly.entity_id
_entity_poly.type
_entity_poly.pdbx_seq_one_letter_code
_entity_poly.pdbx_strand_id
1 'polypeptide(L)'
;MTGPIKVFLTEAFMPLLKELDIFGAMFRAEADQQFGADFVAAALARKVCSELETSYGQVVVLSARGRILLGYTGYYAATRQSAEANVCLRDAYLNIRQAGYEVIEVQRKRRNAVIFMKDGKKVIALVNPGGYHRSVARNVYRSEILSGKFDELHLYSYQSANEIRNSSELLFNPIDPSAQTIDATRLFLYSIVPWPETHSG
;
A
#
# COMPACT_ATOMS: atom_id res chain seq x y z
N MET A 1 26.60 -29.20 8.93
CA MET A 1 25.32 -29.72 9.48
C MET A 1 24.36 -29.90 8.31
N THR A 2 24.04 -31.14 7.94
CA THR A 2 23.10 -31.44 6.85
C THR A 2 21.73 -31.79 7.43
N GLY A 3 20.89 -30.76 7.59
CA GLY A 3 19.48 -30.94 7.91
C GLY A 3 18.66 -31.37 6.68
N PRO A 4 17.40 -31.81 6.88
CA PRO A 4 16.52 -32.21 5.78
C PRO A 4 16.23 -31.02 4.85
N ILE A 5 16.37 -31.23 3.54
CA ILE A 5 15.98 -30.24 2.51
C ILE A 5 14.46 -30.22 2.41
N LYS A 6 13.84 -29.08 2.75
CA LYS A 6 12.40 -28.88 2.53
C LYS A 6 12.12 -28.68 1.05
N VAL A 7 11.28 -29.54 0.48
CA VAL A 7 10.80 -29.43 -0.91
C VAL A 7 9.35 -28.98 -0.86
N PHE A 8 9.07 -27.77 -1.34
CA PHE A 8 7.70 -27.27 -1.47
C PHE A 8 7.07 -27.79 -2.77
N LEU A 9 5.76 -27.89 -2.89
CA LEU A 9 5.11 -28.02 -4.21
C LEU A 9 4.69 -26.63 -4.70
N THR A 10 4.43 -26.48 -6.00
CA THR A 10 4.04 -25.16 -6.57
C THR A 10 2.77 -24.62 -5.90
N GLU A 11 1.81 -25.48 -5.60
CA GLU A 11 0.54 -25.13 -4.94
C GLU A 11 0.72 -24.71 -3.48
N ALA A 12 1.83 -25.09 -2.84
CA ALA A 12 2.12 -24.69 -1.47
C ALA A 12 2.30 -23.17 -1.34
N PHE A 13 2.62 -22.46 -2.42
CA PHE A 13 2.83 -21.01 -2.44
C PHE A 13 1.53 -20.19 -2.41
N MET A 14 0.36 -20.82 -2.55
CA MET A 14 -0.93 -20.12 -2.62
C MET A 14 -1.20 -19.09 -1.51
N PRO A 15 -0.82 -19.31 -0.23
CA PRO A 15 -0.97 -18.28 0.81
C PRO A 15 -0.23 -16.97 0.48
N LEU A 16 1.05 -17.06 0.10
CA LEU A 16 1.84 -15.91 -0.33
C LEU A 16 1.27 -15.26 -1.60
N LEU A 17 0.86 -16.07 -2.58
CA LEU A 17 0.30 -15.54 -3.82
C LEU A 17 -1.02 -14.79 -3.58
N LYS A 18 -1.87 -15.25 -2.65
CA LYS A 18 -3.11 -14.57 -2.27
C LYS A 18 -2.87 -13.23 -1.57
N GLU A 19 -1.88 -13.16 -0.67
CA GLU A 19 -1.47 -11.87 -0.07
C GLU A 19 -1.01 -10.88 -1.14
N LEU A 20 -0.15 -11.34 -2.05
CA LEU A 20 0.31 -10.51 -3.17
C LEU A 20 -0.80 -10.21 -4.18
N ASP A 21 -1.87 -11.01 -4.26
CA ASP A 21 -3.01 -10.68 -5.11
C ASP A 21 -3.81 -9.50 -4.57
N ILE A 22 -3.95 -9.39 -3.24
CA ILE A 22 -4.63 -8.27 -2.58
C ILE A 22 -3.81 -6.98 -2.78
N PHE A 23 -2.54 -6.98 -2.38
CA PHE A 23 -1.73 -5.76 -2.30
C PHE A 23 -0.86 -5.51 -3.52
N GLY A 24 -0.46 -6.55 -4.25
CA GLY A 24 0.41 -6.49 -5.43
C GLY A 24 1.90 -6.63 -5.14
N ALA A 25 2.34 -6.22 -3.96
CA ALA A 25 3.72 -6.34 -3.50
C ALA A 25 3.77 -6.46 -1.98
N MET A 26 4.88 -6.97 -1.47
CA MET A 26 5.21 -7.09 -0.05
C MET A 26 6.71 -6.87 0.11
N PHE A 27 7.17 -6.25 1.19
CA PHE A 27 8.61 -6.15 1.44
C PHE A 27 9.22 -7.54 1.61
N ARG A 28 10.43 -7.76 1.11
CA ARG A 28 11.05 -9.08 1.13
C ARG A 28 11.19 -9.61 2.55
N ALA A 29 11.71 -8.80 3.45
CA ALA A 29 11.93 -9.23 4.81
C ALA A 29 10.60 -9.36 5.60
N GLU A 30 9.54 -8.64 5.21
CA GLU A 30 8.17 -8.90 5.71
C GLU A 30 7.69 -10.30 5.28
N ALA A 31 7.87 -10.63 4.01
CA ALA A 31 7.52 -11.95 3.48
C ALA A 31 8.31 -13.06 4.20
N ASP A 32 9.60 -12.84 4.44
CA ASP A 32 10.46 -13.79 5.16
C ASP A 32 9.99 -13.96 6.61
N GLN A 33 9.56 -12.89 7.28
CA GLN A 33 9.01 -12.96 8.64
C GLN A 33 7.66 -13.71 8.67
N GLN A 34 6.76 -13.44 7.73
CA GLN A 34 5.40 -13.98 7.74
C GLN A 34 5.32 -15.43 7.22
N PHE A 35 6.13 -15.79 6.23
CA PHE A 35 6.06 -17.10 5.55
C PHE A 35 7.30 -17.98 5.76
N GLY A 36 8.37 -17.42 6.32
CA GLY A 36 9.66 -18.08 6.48
C GLY A 36 10.58 -17.87 5.28
N ALA A 37 11.83 -17.50 5.54
CA ALA A 37 12.82 -17.18 4.51
C ALA A 37 13.04 -18.31 3.48
N ASP A 38 13.09 -19.57 3.93
CA ASP A 38 13.25 -20.73 3.03
C ASP A 38 12.08 -20.88 2.06
N PHE A 39 10.87 -20.57 2.52
CA PHE A 39 9.65 -20.66 1.72
C PHE A 39 9.63 -19.57 0.64
N VAL A 40 9.98 -18.33 1.00
CA VAL A 40 10.05 -17.20 0.07
C VAL A 40 11.17 -17.41 -0.96
N ALA A 41 12.35 -17.86 -0.51
CA ALA A 41 13.45 -18.20 -1.40
C ALA A 41 13.05 -19.30 -2.41
N ALA A 42 12.32 -20.33 -1.96
CA ALA A 42 11.79 -21.36 -2.85
C ALA A 42 10.75 -20.81 -3.86
N ALA A 43 9.89 -19.87 -3.44
CA ALA A 43 8.92 -19.21 -4.32
C ALA A 43 9.60 -18.43 -5.46
N LEU A 44 10.68 -17.71 -5.14
CA LEU A 44 11.52 -16.99 -6.12
C LEU A 44 12.25 -17.96 -7.04
N ALA A 45 12.87 -19.01 -6.50
CA ALA A 45 13.57 -20.03 -7.29
C ALA A 45 12.63 -20.75 -8.27
N ARG A 46 11.37 -21.00 -7.87
CA ARG A 46 10.31 -21.57 -8.72
C ARG A 46 9.71 -20.58 -9.71
N LYS A 47 10.13 -19.31 -9.64
CA LYS A 47 9.66 -18.20 -10.43
C LYS A 47 8.15 -18.02 -10.32
N VAL A 48 7.53 -18.31 -9.17
CA VAL A 48 6.11 -17.94 -8.90
C VAL A 48 6.02 -16.52 -8.36
N CYS A 49 7.08 -16.06 -7.71
CA CYS A 49 7.31 -14.67 -7.36
C CYS A 49 8.55 -14.15 -8.09
N SER A 50 8.70 -12.84 -8.12
CA SER A 50 9.91 -12.14 -8.54
C SER A 50 10.31 -11.13 -7.47
N GLU A 51 11.58 -10.80 -7.41
CA GLU A 51 12.12 -9.77 -6.53
C GLU A 51 12.42 -8.50 -7.34
N LEU A 52 12.15 -7.34 -6.75
CA LEU A 52 12.36 -6.05 -7.37
C LEU A 52 12.93 -5.06 -6.36
N GLU A 53 14.00 -4.37 -6.76
CA GLU A 53 14.60 -3.31 -5.95
C GLU A 53 13.83 -1.98 -6.12
N THR A 54 13.42 -1.41 -4.99
CA THR A 54 12.74 -0.12 -4.90
C THR A 54 13.57 0.89 -4.11
N SER A 55 13.13 2.14 -4.09
CA SER A 55 13.75 3.20 -3.28
C SER A 55 13.64 2.94 -1.77
N TYR A 56 12.75 2.03 -1.37
CA TYR A 56 12.46 1.70 0.02
C TYR A 56 12.92 0.29 0.41
N GLY A 57 13.61 -0.42 -0.49
CA GLY A 57 14.13 -1.77 -0.25
C GLY A 57 13.68 -2.81 -1.27
N GLN A 58 14.02 -4.07 -0.99
CA GLN A 58 13.65 -5.21 -1.82
C GLN A 58 12.20 -5.62 -1.57
N VAL A 59 11.46 -5.84 -2.65
CA VAL A 59 10.06 -6.27 -2.58
C VAL A 59 9.83 -7.54 -3.38
N VAL A 60 8.88 -8.35 -2.92
CA VAL A 60 8.39 -9.54 -3.60
C VAL A 60 7.11 -9.19 -4.33
N VAL A 61 7.03 -9.56 -5.61
CA VAL A 61 5.88 -9.36 -6.49
C VAL A 61 5.49 -10.67 -7.16
N LEU A 62 4.25 -10.74 -7.66
CA LEU A 62 3.81 -11.88 -8.48
C LEU A 62 4.57 -11.90 -9.81
N SER A 63 5.11 -13.07 -10.17
CA SER A 63 5.60 -13.31 -11.52
C SER A 63 4.45 -13.68 -12.47
N ALA A 64 4.74 -13.77 -13.77
CA ALA A 64 3.77 -14.30 -14.73
C ALA A 64 3.25 -15.70 -14.35
N ARG A 65 4.12 -16.58 -13.84
CA ARG A 65 3.71 -17.93 -13.40
C ARG A 65 2.83 -17.87 -12.14
N GLY A 66 3.17 -17.05 -11.16
CA GLY A 66 2.34 -16.86 -9.96
C GLY A 66 0.95 -16.35 -10.30
N ARG A 67 0.86 -15.44 -11.28
CA ARG A 67 -0.42 -14.92 -11.79
C ARG A 67 -1.27 -16.00 -12.47
N ILE A 68 -0.66 -16.88 -13.26
CA ILE A 68 -1.37 -18.00 -13.89
C ILE A 68 -1.96 -18.93 -12.82
N LEU A 69 -1.23 -19.19 -11.72
CA LEU A 69 -1.74 -19.99 -10.60
C LEU A 69 -2.94 -19.34 -9.89
N LEU A 70 -3.05 -18.01 -9.95
CA LEU A 70 -4.20 -17.25 -9.47
C LEU A 70 -5.31 -17.10 -10.52
N GLY A 71 -5.18 -17.74 -11.69
CA GLY A 71 -6.19 -17.73 -12.76
C GLY A 71 -6.11 -16.53 -13.71
N TYR A 72 -5.05 -15.72 -13.67
CA TYR A 72 -4.87 -14.61 -14.60
C TYR A 72 -4.21 -15.06 -15.90
N THR A 73 -4.71 -14.57 -17.03
CA THR A 73 -4.24 -14.93 -18.38
C THR A 73 -3.47 -13.81 -19.10
N GLY A 74 -3.48 -12.59 -18.57
CA GLY A 74 -2.85 -11.42 -19.18
C GLY A 74 -1.38 -11.21 -18.80
N TYR A 75 -0.61 -10.65 -19.73
CA TYR A 75 0.76 -10.18 -19.46
C TYR A 75 0.76 -9.08 -18.40
N TYR A 76 1.68 -9.19 -17.44
CA TYR A 76 1.88 -8.20 -16.40
C TYR A 76 3.35 -8.19 -16.01
N ALA A 77 3.94 -7.00 -16.00
CA ALA A 77 5.25 -6.74 -15.45
C ALA A 77 5.10 -5.64 -14.39
N ALA A 78 5.45 -5.96 -13.14
CA ALA A 78 5.48 -4.96 -12.08
C ALA A 78 6.59 -3.95 -12.40
N THR A 79 6.24 -2.67 -12.36
CA THR A 79 7.23 -1.58 -12.41
C THR A 79 7.65 -1.20 -11.01
N ARG A 80 8.85 -0.61 -10.85
CA ARG A 80 9.31 -0.09 -9.55
C ARG A 80 8.28 0.82 -8.89
N GLN A 81 7.75 1.79 -9.65
CA GLN A 81 6.75 2.72 -9.14
C GLN A 81 5.47 2.01 -8.67
N SER A 82 5.00 0.99 -9.41
CA SER A 82 3.83 0.22 -8.99
C SER A 82 4.10 -0.61 -7.74
N ALA A 83 5.30 -1.17 -7.62
CA ALA A 83 5.74 -1.92 -6.45
C ALA A 83 5.81 -1.03 -5.21
N GLU A 84 6.40 0.16 -5.31
CA GLU A 84 6.47 1.17 -4.24
C GLU A 84 5.07 1.58 -3.77
N ALA A 85 4.16 1.85 -4.71
CA ALA A 85 2.78 2.18 -4.37
C ALA A 85 2.05 1.02 -3.68
N ASN A 86 2.30 -0.22 -4.11
CA ASN A 86 1.68 -1.42 -3.56
C ASN A 86 2.16 -1.73 -2.13
N VAL A 87 3.47 -1.60 -1.85
CA VAL A 87 3.97 -1.77 -0.47
C VAL A 87 3.49 -0.65 0.43
N CYS A 88 3.44 0.60 -0.06
CA CYS A 88 2.88 1.72 0.70
C CYS A 88 1.40 1.48 1.02
N LEU A 89 0.63 0.94 0.07
CA LEU A 89 -0.78 0.56 0.27
C LEU A 89 -0.93 -0.50 1.37
N ARG A 90 -0.03 -1.48 1.39
CA ARG A 90 0.01 -2.52 2.40
C ARG A 90 0.34 -1.95 3.78
N ASP A 91 1.37 -1.11 3.89
CA ASP A 91 1.76 -0.49 5.15
C ASP A 91 0.65 0.43 5.69
N ALA A 92 -0.02 1.20 4.83
CA ALA A 92 -1.18 2.00 5.22
C ALA A 92 -2.32 1.11 5.73
N TYR A 93 -2.62 0.00 5.05
CA TYR A 93 -3.60 -0.97 5.51
C TYR A 93 -3.25 -1.53 6.89
N LEU A 94 -2.01 -1.95 7.11
CA LEU A 94 -1.56 -2.49 8.39
C LEU A 94 -1.65 -1.44 9.50
N ASN A 95 -1.23 -0.20 9.25
CA ASN A 95 -1.35 0.91 10.20
C ASN A 95 -2.82 1.18 10.58
N ILE A 96 -3.73 1.21 9.60
CA ILE A 96 -5.17 1.41 9.83
C ILE A 96 -5.73 0.26 10.70
N ARG A 97 -5.35 -0.98 10.42
CA ARG A 97 -5.77 -2.15 11.20
C ARG A 97 -5.20 -2.15 12.62
N GLN A 98 -3.93 -1.79 12.79
CA GLN A 98 -3.27 -1.67 14.10
C GLN A 98 -3.89 -0.56 14.96
N ALA A 99 -4.37 0.52 14.34
CA ALA A 99 -5.14 1.55 15.01
C ALA A 99 -6.56 1.10 15.44
N GLY A 100 -6.94 -0.15 15.18
CA GLY A 100 -8.22 -0.73 15.59
C GLY A 100 -9.38 -0.48 14.64
N TYR A 101 -9.12 0.10 13.45
CA TYR A 101 -10.18 0.42 12.51
C TYR A 101 -10.59 -0.78 11.65
N GLU A 102 -11.88 -0.82 11.31
CA GLU A 102 -12.44 -1.84 10.42
C GLU A 102 -12.22 -1.44 8.96
N VAL A 103 -11.37 -2.19 8.25
CA VAL A 103 -11.18 -2.00 6.81
C VAL A 103 -12.30 -2.70 6.04
N ILE A 104 -13.03 -1.93 5.25
CA ILE A 104 -14.12 -2.40 4.39
C ILE A 104 -13.57 -2.94 3.06
N GLU A 105 -12.64 -2.21 2.44
CA GLU A 105 -12.20 -2.51 1.08
C GLU A 105 -10.77 -2.00 0.81
N VAL A 106 -10.00 -2.76 0.02
CA VAL A 106 -8.71 -2.34 -0.53
C VAL A 106 -8.82 -2.21 -2.05
N GLN A 107 -8.60 -1.01 -2.59
CA GLN A 107 -8.76 -0.64 -3.99
C GLN A 107 -7.43 -0.38 -4.68
N ARG A 108 -6.59 -1.41 -4.80
CA ARG A 108 -5.28 -1.35 -5.51
C ARG A 108 -5.41 -0.79 -6.94
N LYS A 109 -6.08 -1.52 -7.83
CA LYS A 109 -6.08 -1.23 -9.28
C LYS A 109 -6.77 0.08 -9.68
N ARG A 110 -7.71 0.57 -8.86
CA ARG A 110 -8.54 1.74 -9.21
C ARG A 110 -7.86 3.05 -8.84
N ARG A 111 -7.31 3.14 -7.62
CA ARG A 111 -6.81 4.41 -7.07
C ARG A 111 -5.85 4.27 -5.89
N ASN A 112 -5.29 3.07 -5.63
CA ASN A 112 -4.44 2.79 -4.47
C ASN A 112 -5.05 3.33 -3.17
N ALA A 113 -6.20 2.80 -2.78
CA ALA A 113 -6.94 3.28 -1.62
C ALA A 113 -7.32 2.16 -0.65
N VAL A 114 -7.46 2.51 0.63
CA VAL A 114 -8.07 1.70 1.68
C VAL A 114 -9.32 2.43 2.15
N ILE A 115 -10.46 1.73 2.20
CA ILE A 115 -11.71 2.26 2.72
C ILE A 115 -11.97 1.61 4.07
N PHE A 116 -12.26 2.41 5.10
CA PHE A 116 -12.43 1.91 6.45
C PHE A 116 -13.46 2.74 7.24
N MET A 117 -13.90 2.19 8.38
CA MET A 117 -14.77 2.88 9.34
C MET A 117 -13.96 3.40 10.52
N LYS A 118 -14.22 4.66 10.89
CA LYS A 118 -13.65 5.33 12.07
C LYS A 118 -14.76 6.05 12.81
N ASP A 119 -15.08 5.61 14.02
CA ASP A 119 -16.09 6.27 14.88
C ASP A 119 -17.44 6.51 14.16
N GLY A 120 -17.89 5.51 13.39
CA GLY A 120 -19.13 5.59 12.59
C GLY A 120 -19.00 6.37 11.26
N LYS A 121 -17.84 6.96 10.97
CA LYS A 121 -17.56 7.66 9.71
C LYS A 121 -16.91 6.75 8.68
N LYS A 122 -17.29 6.90 7.42
CA LYS A 122 -16.71 6.22 6.28
C LYS A 122 -15.54 7.01 5.73
N VAL A 123 -14.34 6.46 5.87
CA VAL A 123 -13.09 7.11 5.49
C VAL A 123 -12.52 6.50 4.21
N ILE A 124 -12.00 7.35 3.33
CA ILE A 124 -11.14 6.94 2.23
C ILE A 124 -9.70 7.35 2.52
N ALA A 125 -8.82 6.36 2.68
CA ALA A 125 -7.38 6.55 2.68
C ALA A 125 -6.84 6.37 1.26
N LEU A 126 -6.30 7.42 0.66
CA LEU A 126 -5.45 7.26 -0.51
C LEU A 126 -4.03 6.97 -0.09
N VAL A 127 -3.26 6.34 -0.97
CA VAL A 127 -1.86 5.99 -0.72
C VAL A 127 -0.96 6.38 -1.89
N ASN A 128 0.13 7.10 -1.60
CA ASN A 128 1.17 7.43 -2.56
C ASN A 128 2.53 7.59 -1.84
N PRO A 129 3.54 6.74 -2.11
CA PRO A 129 4.82 6.78 -1.41
C PRO A 129 5.51 8.14 -1.53
N GLY A 130 5.42 8.79 -2.70
CA GLY A 130 6.04 10.09 -2.96
C GLY A 130 5.21 11.30 -2.52
N GLY A 131 4.07 11.09 -1.85
CA GLY A 131 3.18 12.17 -1.42
C GLY A 131 2.14 12.59 -2.47
N TYR A 132 1.49 13.72 -2.22
CA TYR A 132 0.33 14.15 -3.02
C TYR A 132 0.55 15.50 -3.64
N HIS A 133 0.27 15.57 -4.95
CA HIS A 133 0.14 16.85 -5.61
C HIS A 133 -1.13 17.57 -5.12
N ARG A 134 -0.99 18.85 -4.79
CA ARG A 134 -2.08 19.68 -4.25
C ARG A 134 -3.36 19.60 -5.08
N SER A 135 -3.25 19.72 -6.40
CA SER A 135 -4.43 19.71 -7.28
C SER A 135 -5.16 18.36 -7.23
N VAL A 136 -4.43 17.25 -7.12
CA VAL A 136 -5.01 15.90 -7.06
C VAL A 136 -5.75 15.72 -5.73
N ALA A 137 -5.12 16.06 -4.60
CA ALA A 137 -5.75 15.98 -3.29
C ALA A 137 -7.03 16.83 -3.21
N ARG A 138 -7.01 18.05 -3.76
CA ARG A 138 -8.18 18.95 -3.80
C ARG A 138 -9.30 18.42 -4.69
N ASN A 139 -8.96 17.85 -5.84
CA ASN A 139 -9.94 17.25 -6.74
C ASN A 139 -10.65 16.06 -6.08
N VAL A 140 -9.88 15.19 -5.41
CA VAL A 140 -10.44 14.06 -4.65
C VAL A 140 -11.32 14.56 -3.51
N TYR A 141 -10.85 15.55 -2.73
CA TYR A 141 -11.64 16.12 -1.65
C TYR A 141 -12.99 16.64 -2.15
N ARG A 142 -13.00 17.37 -3.28
CA ARG A 142 -14.23 17.84 -3.90
C ARG A 142 -15.12 16.70 -4.38
N SER A 143 -14.57 15.69 -5.04
CA SER A 143 -15.37 14.63 -5.66
C SER A 143 -15.87 13.57 -4.68
N GLU A 144 -15.16 13.35 -3.57
CA GLU A 144 -15.45 12.27 -2.62
C GLU A 144 -16.00 12.78 -1.28
N ILE A 145 -15.51 13.91 -0.78
CA ILE A 145 -15.84 14.43 0.56
C ILE A 145 -17.00 15.41 0.50
N LEU A 146 -16.95 16.37 -0.43
CA LEU A 146 -18.02 17.35 -0.59
C LEU A 146 -19.28 16.78 -1.25
N SER A 147 -19.14 15.69 -2.00
CA SER A 147 -20.29 14.95 -2.56
C SER A 147 -21.02 14.08 -1.53
N GLY A 148 -20.47 13.95 -0.31
CA GLY A 148 -21.04 13.11 0.76
C GLY A 148 -20.79 11.61 0.59
N LYS A 149 -19.90 11.20 -0.32
CA LYS A 149 -19.58 9.78 -0.55
C LYS A 149 -18.70 9.19 0.56
N PHE A 150 -17.83 10.03 1.14
CA PHE A 150 -16.98 9.73 2.28
C PHE A 150 -16.97 10.91 3.24
N ASP A 151 -16.80 10.64 4.53
CA ASP A 151 -16.82 11.64 5.58
C ASP A 151 -15.45 12.33 5.72
N GLU A 152 -14.38 11.54 5.59
CA GLU A 152 -13.00 12.00 5.74
C GLU A 152 -12.11 11.47 4.60
N LEU A 153 -11.13 12.29 4.21
CA LEU A 153 -10.03 11.92 3.31
C LEU A 153 -8.75 11.80 4.13
N HIS A 154 -8.12 10.63 4.09
CA HIS A 154 -6.82 10.39 4.71
C HIS A 154 -5.79 10.16 3.61
N LEU A 155 -4.61 10.76 3.73
CA LEU A 155 -3.55 10.70 2.72
C LEU A 155 -2.29 10.11 3.36
N TYR A 156 -1.86 8.94 2.91
CA TYR A 156 -0.71 8.22 3.46
C TYR A 156 0.46 8.26 2.48
N SER A 157 1.66 8.60 2.98
CA SER A 157 2.89 8.59 2.19
C SER A 157 4.11 8.24 3.04
N TYR A 158 5.23 7.94 2.36
CA TYR A 158 6.54 7.77 3.00
C TYR A 158 7.32 9.09 3.12
N GLN A 159 6.68 10.23 2.82
CA GLN A 159 7.29 11.54 3.06
C GLN A 159 7.43 11.74 4.56
N SER A 160 8.54 12.32 4.97
CA SER A 160 8.77 12.70 6.37
C SER A 160 7.72 13.70 6.85
N ALA A 161 7.51 13.76 8.17
CA ALA A 161 6.57 14.72 8.76
C ALA A 161 6.87 16.18 8.37
N ASN A 162 8.15 16.54 8.15
CA ASN A 162 8.55 17.86 7.68
C ASN A 162 8.13 18.13 6.23
N GLU A 163 8.32 17.16 5.34
CA GLU A 163 7.89 17.27 3.93
C GLU A 163 6.36 17.34 3.82
N ILE A 164 5.64 16.57 4.63
CA ILE A 164 4.18 16.65 4.73
C ILE A 164 3.75 18.03 5.24
N ARG A 165 4.38 18.55 6.30
CA ARG A 165 4.06 19.88 6.83
C ARG A 165 4.22 20.96 5.75
N ASN A 166 5.36 20.97 5.06
CA ASN A 166 5.65 21.94 4.00
C ASN A 166 4.66 21.84 2.83
N SER A 167 4.23 20.64 2.47
CA SER A 167 3.24 20.44 1.40
C SER A 167 1.80 20.72 1.84
N SER A 168 1.49 20.58 3.13
CA SER A 168 0.16 20.79 3.71
C SER A 168 -0.26 22.25 3.77
N GLU A 169 0.68 23.18 3.97
CA GLU A 169 0.36 24.62 4.07
C GLU A 169 -0.35 25.11 2.81
N LEU A 170 0.17 24.76 1.64
CA LEU A 170 -0.43 25.12 0.35
C LEU A 170 -1.73 24.38 0.05
N LEU A 171 -1.99 23.25 0.73
CA LEU A 171 -3.20 22.45 0.56
C LEU A 171 -4.39 23.07 1.30
N PHE A 172 -4.16 23.50 2.55
CA PHE A 172 -5.14 24.15 3.40
C PHE A 172 -5.27 25.65 3.14
N ASN A 173 -4.17 26.33 2.79
CA ASN A 173 -4.12 27.76 2.48
C ASN A 173 -3.72 27.98 1.01
N PRO A 174 -4.66 27.83 0.07
CA PRO A 174 -4.36 28.08 -1.33
C PRO A 174 -4.05 29.56 -1.58
N ILE A 175 -3.05 29.83 -2.42
CA ILE A 175 -2.68 31.19 -2.85
C ILE A 175 -3.83 31.85 -3.65
N ASP A 176 -4.60 31.03 -4.37
CA ASP A 176 -5.77 31.46 -5.13
C ASP A 176 -6.97 31.63 -4.19
N PRO A 177 -7.51 32.85 -4.01
CA PRO A 177 -8.64 33.11 -3.12
C PRO A 177 -9.94 32.43 -3.57
N SER A 178 -10.05 32.07 -4.84
CA SER A 178 -11.22 31.35 -5.38
C SER A 178 -11.19 29.86 -5.07
N ALA A 179 -10.04 29.35 -4.60
CA ALA A 179 -9.90 27.95 -4.26
C ALA A 179 -10.65 27.63 -2.96
N GLN A 180 -11.62 26.74 -3.07
CA GLN A 180 -12.48 26.30 -1.96
C GLN A 180 -11.70 25.87 -0.70
N THR A 181 -12.04 26.40 0.46
CA THR A 181 -11.36 26.01 1.71
C THR A 181 -11.58 24.53 2.02
N ILE A 182 -10.51 23.84 2.42
CA ILE A 182 -10.60 22.47 2.93
C ILE A 182 -10.94 22.53 4.41
N ASP A 183 -11.90 21.71 4.84
CA ASP A 183 -12.18 21.52 6.25
C ASP A 183 -11.06 20.66 6.88
N ALA A 184 -10.27 21.27 7.76
CA ALA A 184 -9.17 20.61 8.44
C ALA A 184 -9.63 19.46 9.36
N THR A 185 -10.92 19.37 9.69
CA THR A 185 -11.48 18.25 10.45
C THR A 185 -11.82 17.03 9.59
N ARG A 186 -11.71 17.15 8.25
CA ARG A 186 -12.10 16.13 7.28
C ARG A 186 -10.96 15.69 6.36
N LEU A 187 -9.79 16.32 6.46
CA LEU A 187 -8.59 15.95 5.71
C LEU A 187 -7.42 15.71 6.67
N PHE A 188 -6.84 14.52 6.60
CA PHE A 188 -5.72 14.11 7.44
C PHE A 188 -4.55 13.61 6.58
N LEU A 189 -3.34 13.97 6.98
CA LEU A 189 -2.09 13.61 6.29
C LEU A 189 -1.26 12.74 7.25
N TYR A 190 -0.79 11.60 6.76
CA TYR A 190 -0.03 10.63 7.54
C TYR A 190 1.31 10.35 6.88
N SER A 191 2.38 10.58 7.66
CA SER A 191 3.71 10.06 7.37
C SER A 191 3.77 8.66 7.95
N ILE A 192 3.94 7.66 7.10
CA ILE A 192 4.21 6.29 7.51
C ILE A 192 5.65 5.94 7.15
N VAL A 193 6.22 4.98 7.87
CA VAL A 193 7.59 4.51 7.64
C VAL A 193 7.51 3.14 6.93
N PRO A 194 8.35 2.87 5.92
CA PRO A 194 8.35 1.57 5.27
C PRO A 194 8.82 0.45 6.21
N TRP A 195 8.25 -0.75 6.08
CA TRP A 195 8.72 -1.97 6.75
C TRP A 195 10.22 -2.23 6.43
N PRO A 196 11.10 -2.68 7.37
CA PRO A 196 10.83 -3.17 8.73
C PRO A 196 10.74 -2.12 9.83
N GLU A 197 11.07 -0.86 9.54
CA GLU A 197 11.26 0.16 10.58
C GLU A 197 9.98 0.38 11.41
N THR A 198 8.81 0.09 10.84
CA THR A 198 7.48 0.14 11.48
C THR A 198 7.12 -1.02 12.40
N HIS A 199 7.79 -2.16 12.34
CA HIS A 199 7.29 -3.41 12.94
C HIS A 199 8.26 -4.13 13.88
N SER A 200 9.33 -3.45 14.29
CA SER A 200 10.35 -3.97 15.21
C SER A 200 10.03 -3.74 16.69
N GLY A 201 8.75 -3.50 17.03
CA GLY A 201 8.26 -3.27 18.40
C GLY A 201 7.94 -4.55 19.15
#